data_AF-A0A1E4H0Q6-F1
#
_entry.id   AF-A0A1E4H0Q6-F1
#
_cell.length_a   1.000
_cell.length_b   1.000
_cell.length_c   1.000
_cell.angle_alpha   90.00
_cell.angle_beta   90.00
_cell.angle_gamma   90.00
#
_symmetry.space_group_name_H-M   'P 1'
#
loop_
_entity.id
_entity.type
_entity.pdbx_description
1 polymer ?
#
loop_
_entity_poly.entity_id
_entity_poly.type
_entity_poly.pdbx_seq_one_letter_code
_entity_poly.pdbx_strand_id
1 'polypeptide(L)'
;MRDDNETPKPVHRRAGDADVLALAEGLASALGRTLDRTDLDVLRTVAESYPDVGRDGAGEVVASLKGLIDDFLATDAYDREAVLVHVRAWRFMVSRKPDKRERLKILSGLGEVRDLYAASRAA
;
A
#
# COMPACT_ATOMS: atom_id res chain seq x y z
N MET A 1 24.71 -23.86 -33.39
CA MET A 1 24.00 -24.74 -32.44
C MET A 1 23.94 -24.00 -31.12
N ARG A 2 22.71 -23.67 -30.70
CA ARG A 2 22.24 -23.11 -29.42
C ARG A 2 22.63 -21.66 -29.09
N ASP A 3 21.65 -20.80 -29.34
CA ASP A 3 21.43 -19.54 -28.62
C ASP A 3 21.30 -19.82 -27.12
N ASP A 4 22.24 -19.31 -26.34
CA ASP A 4 22.12 -19.19 -24.89
C ASP A 4 21.16 -18.02 -24.58
N ASN A 5 19.86 -18.30 -24.71
CA ASN A 5 18.78 -17.42 -24.25
C ASN A 5 18.69 -17.49 -22.72
N GLU A 6 19.71 -16.97 -22.04
CA GLU A 6 19.72 -16.82 -20.59
C GLU A 6 18.82 -15.62 -20.24
N THR A 7 17.56 -15.90 -19.94
CA THR A 7 16.62 -14.88 -19.45
C THR A 7 17.20 -14.26 -18.17
N PRO A 8 17.28 -12.91 -18.05
CA PRO A 8 17.89 -12.28 -16.89
C PRO A 8 17.15 -12.69 -15.62
N LYS A 9 17.87 -13.23 -14.63
CA LYS A 9 17.32 -13.55 -13.30
C LYS A 9 16.73 -12.26 -12.67
N PRO A 10 15.61 -12.35 -11.94
CA PRO A 10 14.90 -11.19 -11.40
C PRO A 10 15.58 -10.67 -10.13
N VAL A 11 16.78 -10.11 -10.28
CA VAL A 11 17.51 -9.49 -9.15
C VAL A 11 16.92 -8.09 -8.86
N HIS A 12 16.32 -7.44 -9.87
CA HIS A 12 15.78 -6.08 -9.75
C HIS A 12 14.39 -5.96 -9.08
N ARG A 13 13.57 -7.03 -9.06
CA ARG A 13 12.17 -6.91 -8.60
C ARG A 13 12.08 -6.64 -7.10
N ARG A 14 12.84 -7.37 -6.28
CA ARG A 14 12.81 -7.22 -4.81
C ARG A 14 13.42 -5.90 -4.31
N ALA A 15 14.40 -5.36 -5.03
CA ALA A 15 14.96 -4.05 -4.72
C ALA A 15 13.92 -2.94 -4.98
N GLY A 16 13.23 -3.01 -6.13
CA GLY A 16 12.14 -2.09 -6.45
C GLY A 16 10.99 -2.13 -5.44
N ASP A 17 10.61 -3.32 -4.95
CA ASP A 17 9.57 -3.46 -3.91
C ASP A 17 9.93 -2.73 -2.61
N ALA A 18 11.20 -2.85 -2.20
CA ALA A 18 11.70 -2.26 -0.96
C ALA A 18 11.87 -0.74 -1.07
N ASP A 19 12.31 -0.24 -2.23
CA ASP A 19 12.47 1.19 -2.48
C ASP A 19 11.12 1.90 -2.48
N VAL A 20 10.11 1.33 -3.14
CA VAL A 20 8.75 1.88 -3.16
C VAL A 20 8.13 1.90 -1.76
N LEU A 21 8.31 0.82 -0.98
CA LEU A 21 7.87 0.78 0.41
C LEU A 21 8.58 1.84 1.27
N ALA A 22 9.90 2.00 1.11
CA ALA A 22 10.68 2.99 1.87
C ALA A 22 10.21 4.42 1.56
N LEU A 23 9.87 4.71 0.30
CA LEU A 23 9.27 5.99 -0.08
C LEU A 23 7.90 6.19 0.57
N ALA A 24 7.03 5.17 0.56
CA ALA A 24 5.72 5.24 1.21
C ALA A 24 5.85 5.48 2.73
N GLU A 25 6.83 4.86 3.39
CA GLU A 25 7.12 5.07 4.81
C GLU A 25 7.68 6.46 5.11
N GLY A 26 8.57 6.96 4.26
CA GLY A 26 9.10 8.32 4.36
C GLY A 26 8.00 9.36 4.24
N LEU A 27 7.14 9.23 3.22
CA LEU A 27 5.96 10.08 3.05
C LEU A 27 5.03 9.99 4.25
N ALA A 28 4.63 8.77 4.66
CA ALA A 28 3.74 8.57 5.80
C ALA A 28 4.28 9.14 7.12
N SER A 29 5.60 9.14 7.30
CA SER A 29 6.27 9.74 8.46
C SER A 29 6.31 11.27 8.38
N ALA A 30 6.42 11.82 7.17
CA ALA A 30 6.41 13.25 6.89
C ALA A 30 5.00 13.86 6.93
N LEU A 31 3.94 13.03 6.82
CA LEU A 31 2.56 13.48 7.00
C LEU A 31 2.42 14.15 8.37
N GLY A 32 2.25 15.47 8.34
CA GLY A 32 2.02 16.30 9.52
C GLY A 32 0.63 16.07 10.13
N ARG A 33 0.21 16.96 11.03
CA ARG A 33 -1.15 16.91 11.60
C ARG A 33 -2.24 17.22 10.57
N THR A 34 -1.89 17.94 9.52
CA THR A 34 -2.75 18.31 8.40
C THR A 34 -2.19 17.64 7.16
N LEU A 35 -2.78 16.50 6.76
CA LEU A 35 -2.62 16.03 5.39
C LEU A 35 -3.30 17.03 4.47
N ASP A 36 -2.68 17.35 3.34
CA ASP A 36 -3.38 17.98 2.24
C ASP A 36 -3.60 16.99 1.07
N ARG A 37 -4.38 17.44 0.10
CA ARG A 37 -4.69 16.67 -1.11
C ARG A 37 -3.43 16.32 -1.91
N THR A 38 -2.44 17.20 -1.94
CA THR A 38 -1.19 17.01 -2.67
C THR A 38 -0.40 15.85 -2.07
N ASP A 39 -0.31 15.79 -0.74
CA ASP A 39 0.34 14.70 -0.03
C ASP A 39 -0.31 13.34 -0.33
N LEU A 40 -1.65 13.31 -0.40
CA LEU A 40 -2.40 12.11 -0.79
C LEU A 40 -2.15 11.69 -2.24
N ASP A 41 -2.14 12.62 -3.18
CA ASP A 41 -1.86 12.33 -4.59
C ASP A 41 -0.43 11.80 -4.79
N VAL A 42 0.54 12.35 -4.05
CA VAL A 42 1.94 11.85 -4.06
C VAL A 42 2.00 10.44 -3.48
N LEU A 43 1.36 10.20 -2.33
CA LEU A 43 1.32 8.87 -1.72
C LEU A 43 0.62 7.84 -2.61
N ARG A 44 -0.47 8.23 -3.29
CA ARG A 44 -1.15 7.37 -4.29
C ARG A 44 -0.19 6.99 -5.41
N THR A 45 0.52 7.97 -5.96
CA THR A 45 1.51 7.75 -7.02
C THR A 45 2.59 6.75 -6.61
N VAL A 46 3.10 6.87 -5.37
CA VAL A 46 4.07 5.90 -4.84
C VAL A 46 3.45 4.52 -4.70
N ALA A 47 2.25 4.41 -4.13
CA ALA A 47 1.55 3.12 -4.02
C ALA A 47 1.31 2.47 -5.40
N GLU A 48 0.99 3.26 -6.43
CA GLU A 48 0.78 2.80 -7.81
C GLU A 48 2.05 2.29 -8.49
N SER A 49 3.21 2.78 -8.06
CA SER A 49 4.49 2.32 -8.59
C SER A 49 4.90 0.93 -8.08
N TYR A 50 4.18 0.36 -7.11
CA TYR A 50 4.47 -0.98 -6.60
C TYR A 50 4.15 -2.05 -7.66
N PRO A 51 5.10 -2.92 -8.05
CA PRO A 51 4.96 -3.76 -9.24
C PRO A 51 3.93 -4.88 -9.12
N ASP A 52 3.51 -5.21 -7.88
CA ASP A 52 2.61 -6.32 -7.60
C ASP A 52 1.25 -5.83 -7.03
N VAL A 53 0.80 -4.61 -7.33
CA VAL A 53 -0.52 -4.11 -6.89
C VAL A 53 -1.62 -5.14 -7.23
N GLY A 54 -2.45 -5.48 -6.24
CA GLY A 54 -3.56 -6.42 -6.40
C GLY A 54 -3.18 -7.90 -6.44
N ARG A 55 -1.89 -8.24 -6.33
CA ARG A 55 -1.45 -9.64 -6.15
C ARG A 55 -1.41 -10.04 -4.68
N ASP A 56 -1.59 -11.33 -4.44
CA ASP A 56 -1.50 -11.98 -3.13
C ASP A 56 -0.35 -11.47 -2.26
N GLY A 57 -0.66 -11.09 -1.02
CA GLY A 57 0.31 -10.58 -0.04
C GLY A 57 0.36 -9.06 0.01
N ALA A 58 1.55 -8.48 -0.22
CA ALA A 58 1.74 -7.03 -0.13
C ALA A 58 0.91 -6.25 -1.16
N GLY A 59 0.66 -6.83 -2.34
CA GLY A 59 -0.15 -6.23 -3.38
C GLY A 59 -1.59 -5.95 -2.97
N GLU A 60 -2.19 -6.84 -2.17
CA GLU A 60 -3.53 -6.67 -1.59
C GLU A 60 -3.58 -5.50 -0.60
N VAL A 61 -2.52 -5.33 0.20
CA VAL A 61 -2.41 -4.19 1.12
C VAL A 61 -2.25 -2.88 0.36
N VAL A 62 -1.43 -2.86 -0.70
CA VAL A 62 -1.28 -1.67 -1.56
C VAL A 62 -2.60 -1.30 -2.23
N ALA A 63 -3.36 -2.29 -2.72
CA ALA A 63 -4.69 -2.05 -3.27
C ALA A 63 -5.66 -1.47 -2.21
N SER A 64 -5.60 -1.96 -0.97
CA SER A 64 -6.37 -1.39 0.15
C SER A 64 -5.98 0.06 0.44
N LEU A 65 -4.68 0.36 0.50
CA LEU A 65 -4.19 1.73 0.72
C LEU A 65 -4.66 2.68 -0.38
N LYS A 66 -4.60 2.27 -1.65
CA LYS A 66 -5.14 3.06 -2.76
C LYS A 66 -6.62 3.38 -2.55
N GLY A 67 -7.41 2.36 -2.20
CA GLY A 67 -8.83 2.54 -1.92
C GLY A 67 -9.08 3.53 -0.77
N LEU A 68 -8.32 3.43 0.32
CA LEU A 68 -8.40 4.40 1.43
C LEU A 68 -8.12 5.85 0.95
N ILE A 69 -7.08 6.03 0.13
CA ILE A 69 -6.72 7.35 -0.40
C ILE A 69 -7.84 7.89 -1.30
N ASP A 70 -8.44 7.05 -2.15
CA ASP A 70 -9.57 7.45 -2.99
C ASP A 70 -10.79 7.85 -2.14
N ASP A 71 -11.05 7.12 -1.04
CA ASP A 71 -12.12 7.42 -0.09
C ASP A 71 -11.89 8.78 0.62
N PHE A 72 -10.66 9.08 1.02
CA PHE A 72 -10.26 10.40 1.57
C PHE A 72 -10.45 11.54 0.56
N LEU A 73 -9.97 11.36 -0.67
CA LEU A 73 -10.08 12.36 -1.72
C LEU A 73 -11.54 12.65 -2.12
N ALA A 74 -12.44 11.67 -1.96
CA ALA A 74 -13.86 11.81 -2.25
C ALA A 74 -14.65 12.52 -1.14
N THR A 75 -14.21 12.41 0.11
CA THR A 75 -14.94 12.90 1.29
C THR A 75 -14.29 14.13 1.95
N ASP A 76 -13.10 14.53 1.49
CA ASP A 76 -12.25 15.55 2.13
C ASP A 76 -11.99 15.22 3.62
N ALA A 77 -11.98 13.92 3.95
CA ALA A 77 -11.65 13.39 5.26
C ALA A 77 -10.22 12.84 5.24
N TYR A 78 -9.47 13.09 6.32
CA TYR A 78 -8.07 12.69 6.42
C TYR A 78 -7.79 12.07 7.78
N ASP A 79 -7.27 10.84 7.77
CA ASP A 79 -6.81 10.16 8.98
C ASP A 79 -5.40 9.59 8.79
N ARG A 80 -4.45 10.19 9.52
CA ARG A 80 -3.04 9.80 9.49
C ARG A 80 -2.82 8.38 10.02
N GLU A 81 -3.54 7.97 11.06
CA GLU A 81 -3.34 6.64 11.64
C GLU A 81 -3.85 5.55 10.69
N ALA A 82 -4.93 5.81 9.96
CA ALA A 82 -5.40 4.89 8.92
C ALA A 82 -4.32 4.67 7.84
N VAL A 83 -3.64 5.74 7.39
CA VAL A 83 -2.51 5.62 6.45
C VAL A 83 -1.36 4.83 7.06
N LEU A 84 -0.96 5.17 8.29
CA LEU A 84 0.16 4.50 8.96
C LEU A 84 -0.09 3.01 9.18
N VAL A 85 -1.30 2.62 9.54
CA VAL A 85 -1.67 1.21 9.70
C VAL A 85 -1.51 0.45 8.39
N HIS A 86 -1.95 1.04 7.27
CA HIS A 86 -1.79 0.43 5.94
C HIS A 86 -0.30 0.29 5.56
N VAL A 87 0.51 1.32 5.77
CA VAL A 87 1.95 1.28 5.46
C VAL A 87 2.68 0.27 6.35
N ARG A 88 2.34 0.17 7.64
CA ARG A 88 2.88 -0.85 8.55
C ARG A 88 2.47 -2.27 8.13
N ALA A 89 1.23 -2.46 7.71
CA ALA A 89 0.76 -3.75 7.18
C ALA A 89 1.52 -4.13 5.91
N TRP A 90 1.79 -3.16 5.04
CA TRP A 90 2.58 -3.38 3.82
C TRP A 90 4.01 -3.82 4.17
N ARG A 91 4.70 -3.10 5.06
CA ARG A 91 6.01 -3.52 5.59
C ARG A 91 5.98 -4.92 6.17
N PHE A 92 4.93 -5.27 6.93
CA PHE A 92 4.79 -6.59 7.50
C PHE A 92 4.64 -7.67 6.43
N MET A 93 3.81 -7.46 5.40
CA MET A 93 3.65 -8.40 4.28
C MET A 93 4.96 -8.64 3.52
N VAL A 94 5.73 -7.58 3.24
CA VAL A 94 7.00 -7.67 2.52
C VAL A 94 8.07 -8.39 3.35
N SER A 95 8.14 -8.10 4.66
CA SER A 95 9.24 -8.59 5.52
C SER A 95 8.99 -9.97 6.13
N ARG A 96 7.75 -10.29 6.51
CA ARG A 96 7.44 -11.50 7.29
C ARG A 96 6.83 -12.62 6.46
N LYS A 97 6.28 -12.32 5.28
CA LYS A 97 5.54 -13.29 4.44
C LYS A 97 4.55 -14.12 5.28
N PRO A 98 3.55 -13.46 5.89
CA PRO A 98 2.59 -14.13 6.76
C PRO A 98 1.90 -15.29 6.06
N ASP A 99 1.46 -16.26 6.85
CA ASP A 99 0.67 -17.35 6.32
C ASP A 99 -0.72 -16.88 5.85
N LYS A 100 -1.47 -17.76 5.19
CA LYS A 100 -2.79 -17.42 4.65
C LYS A 100 -3.75 -16.89 5.72
N ARG A 101 -3.72 -17.43 6.94
CA ARG A 101 -4.63 -17.04 8.02
C ARG A 101 -4.26 -15.67 8.57
N GLU A 102 -2.98 -15.44 8.83
CA GLU A 102 -2.46 -14.15 9.27
C GLU A 102 -2.73 -13.06 8.22
N ARG A 103 -2.47 -13.37 6.94
CA ARG A 103 -2.74 -12.46 5.82
C ARG A 103 -4.21 -12.05 5.77
N LEU A 104 -5.13 -13.01 5.83
CA LEU A 104 -6.57 -12.74 5.83
C LEU A 104 -6.99 -11.89 7.02
N LYS A 105 -6.43 -12.13 8.21
CA LYS A 105 -6.73 -11.32 9.39
C LYS A 105 -6.29 -9.87 9.22
N ILE A 106 -5.11 -9.64 8.65
CA ILE A 106 -4.61 -8.29 8.36
C ILE A 106 -5.52 -7.61 7.35
N LEU A 107 -5.83 -8.26 6.23
CA LEU A 107 -6.68 -7.68 5.18
C LEU A 107 -8.10 -7.38 5.67
N SER A 108 -8.67 -8.25 6.52
CA SER A 108 -9.96 -7.99 7.17
C SER A 108 -9.91 -6.70 7.99
N GLY A 109 -8.89 -6.54 8.84
CA GLY A 109 -8.74 -5.34 9.68
C GLY A 109 -8.52 -4.06 8.85
N LEU A 110 -7.80 -4.14 7.72
CA LEU A 110 -7.68 -3.01 6.80
C LEU A 110 -9.02 -2.67 6.13
N GLY A 111 -9.82 -3.69 5.78
CA GLY A 111 -11.18 -3.51 5.28
C GLY A 111 -12.07 -2.77 6.28
N GLU A 112 -12.06 -3.20 7.55
CA GLU A 112 -12.80 -2.55 8.63
C GLU A 112 -12.41 -1.07 8.80
N VAL A 113 -11.13 -0.74 8.68
CA VAL A 113 -10.66 0.67 8.71
C VAL A 113 -11.23 1.46 7.53
N ARG A 114 -11.24 0.89 6.32
CA ARG A 114 -11.78 1.56 5.14
C ARG A 114 -13.28 1.79 5.22
N ASP A 115 -14.03 0.84 5.77
CA ASP A 115 -15.47 0.94 5.91
C ASP A 115 -15.90 2.17 6.75
N LEU A 116 -15.07 2.62 7.69
CA LEU A 116 -15.29 3.84 8.46
C LEU A 116 -15.40 5.10 7.58
N TYR A 117 -14.67 5.15 6.46
CA TYR A 117 -14.63 6.28 5.54
C TYR A 117 -15.47 6.06 4.27
N ALA A 118 -15.73 4.80 3.91
CA ALA A 118 -16.71 4.49 2.87
C ALA A 118 -18.14 4.84 3.34
N ALA A 119 -18.46 4.61 4.62
CA ALA A 119 -19.75 4.96 5.19
C ALA A 119 -20.00 6.47 5.22
N SER A 120 -18.98 7.29 5.45
CA SER A 120 -19.10 8.76 5.42
C SER A 120 -19.35 9.32 4.02
N ARG A 121 -19.05 8.56 2.96
CA ARG A 121 -19.39 8.92 1.57
C ARG A 121 -20.85 8.67 1.21
N ALA A 122 -21.49 7.69 1.84
CA ALA A 122 -22.85 7.26 1.51
C ALA A 122 -23.94 8.01 2.28
N ALA A 123 -23.56 8.80 3.30
CA ALA A 123 -24.43 9.63 4.13
C ALA A 123 -24.56 11.05 3.54
#